data_AF-A0A2V7U0X2-F1
#
_entry.id   AF-A0A2V7U0X2-F1
#
_cell.length_a   1.000
_cell.length_b   1.000
_cell.length_c   1.000
_cell.angle_alpha   90.00
_cell.angle_beta   90.00
_cell.angle_gamma   90.00
#
_symmetry.space_group_name_H-M   'P 1'
#
loop_
_entity.id
_entity.type
_entity.pdbx_description
1 polymer ?
#
loop_
_entity_poly.entity_id
_entity_poly.type
_entity_poly.pdbx_seq_one_letter_code
_entity_poly.pdbx_strand_id
1 'polypeptide(L)'
;MPVLLMVDRSEPGPRNEPRISAMLWSTDKDPWLLEAQQFRSERELRQWLAEIAAKYKDIAVRWTEKLKAEKPLAAAVAESLGVAIP
;
A
#
# COMPACT_ATOMS: atom_id res chain seq x y z
N MET A 1 17.31 -1.86 -3.86
CA MET A 1 16.41 -3.02 -4.07
C MET A 1 15.06 -2.46 -4.47
N PRO A 2 14.58 -2.76 -5.68
CA PRO A 2 13.24 -2.36 -6.12
C PRO A 2 12.19 -3.17 -5.37
N VAL A 3 11.09 -2.52 -5.01
CA VAL A 3 9.98 -3.13 -4.29
C VAL A 3 8.65 -2.80 -4.95
N LEU A 4 7.70 -3.72 -4.84
CA LEU A 4 6.32 -3.55 -5.28
C LEU A 4 5.40 -3.46 -4.07
N LEU A 5 4.71 -2.34 -3.96
CA LEU A 5 3.67 -2.11 -2.97
C LEU A 5 2.30 -2.48 -3.56
N MET A 6 1.55 -3.29 -2.82
CA MET A 6 0.15 -3.58 -3.09
C MET A 6 -0.68 -3.11 -1.90
N VAL A 7 -1.75 -2.35 -2.16
CA VAL A 7 -2.67 -1.90 -1.12
C VAL A 7 -4.10 -2.25 -1.54
N ASP A 8 -4.87 -2.82 -0.62
CA ASP A 8 -6.28 -3.11 -0.82
C ASP A 8 -7.07 -2.81 0.46
N ARG A 9 -8.32 -2.34 0.33
CA ARG A 9 -9.23 -2.24 1.46
C ARG A 9 -10.17 -3.43 1.44
N SER A 10 -10.11 -4.24 2.49
CA SER A 10 -11.04 -5.34 2.68
C SER A 10 -12.46 -4.82 2.92
N GLU A 11 -13.45 -5.53 2.37
CA GLU A 11 -14.85 -5.28 2.67
C GLU A 11 -15.08 -5.49 4.18
N PRO A 12 -15.96 -4.70 4.82
CA PRO A 12 -16.27 -4.86 6.22
C PRO A 12 -16.80 -6.29 6.47
N GLY A 13 -16.02 -7.09 7.20
CA GLY A 13 -16.43 -8.43 7.62
C GLY A 13 -17.57 -8.37 8.65
N PRO A 14 -17.99 -9.51 9.23
CA PRO A 14 -19.13 -9.58 10.17
C PRO A 14 -18.96 -8.74 11.45
N ARG A 15 -17.76 -8.21 11.72
CA ARG A 15 -17.47 -7.26 12.80
C ARG A 15 -17.46 -5.78 12.37
N ASN A 16 -17.82 -5.49 11.11
CA ASN A 16 -18.00 -4.16 10.54
C ASN A 16 -16.77 -3.22 10.57
N GLU A 17 -15.56 -3.76 10.70
CA GLU A 17 -14.32 -2.98 10.67
C GLU A 17 -13.67 -3.10 9.28
N PRO A 18 -13.75 -2.06 8.41
CA PRO A 18 -12.97 -2.04 7.18
C PRO A 18 -11.48 -2.02 7.53
N ARG A 19 -10.71 -2.96 6.99
CA ARG A 19 -9.25 -3.00 7.17
C ARG A 19 -8.54 -2.70 5.87
N ILE A 20 -7.48 -1.90 5.94
CA ILE A 20 -6.59 -1.65 4.83
C ILE A 20 -5.44 -2.67 4.93
N SER A 21 -5.25 -3.49 3.93
CA SER A 21 -4.13 -4.42 3.83
C SER A 21 -3.07 -3.83 2.91
N ALA A 22 -1.81 -3.84 3.34
CA ALA A 22 -0.68 -3.50 2.49
C ALA A 22 0.33 -4.65 2.49
N MET A 23 0.85 -4.96 1.30
CA MET A 23 1.88 -5.97 1.10
C MET A 23 3.03 -5.37 0.30
N LEU A 24 4.24 -5.58 0.79
CA LEU A 24 5.47 -5.15 0.15
C LEU A 24 6.23 -6.37 -0.36
N TRP A 25 6.53 -6.38 -1.65
CA TRP A 25 7.25 -7.46 -2.32
C TRP A 25 8.60 -6.97 -2.80
N SER A 26 9.63 -7.80 -2.68
CA SER A 26 10.85 -7.63 -3.45
C SER A 26 10.55 -7.91 -4.92
N THR A 27 11.06 -7.08 -5.84
CA THR A 27 11.00 -7.34 -7.29
C THR A 27 12.39 -7.57 -7.88
N ASP A 28 13.31 -8.06 -7.06
CA ASP A 28 14.60 -8.55 -7.54
C ASP A 28 14.41 -9.89 -8.32
N LYS A 29 15.50 -10.53 -8.72
CA LYS A 29 15.52 -11.73 -9.59
C LYS A 29 14.53 -12.82 -9.18
N ASP A 30 14.30 -12.98 -7.88
CA ASP A 30 13.26 -13.85 -7.32
C ASP A 30 12.32 -13.00 -6.46
N PRO A 31 11.04 -12.84 -6.81
CA PRO A 31 10.12 -12.06 -5.98
C PRO A 31 9.76 -12.79 -4.68
N TRP A 32 9.88 -12.12 -3.54
CA TRP A 32 9.39 -12.63 -2.25
C TRP A 32 8.69 -11.53 -1.45
N LEU A 33 7.76 -11.95 -0.58
CA LEU A 33 7.06 -11.04 0.33
C LEU A 33 8.04 -10.54 1.40
N LEU A 34 8.24 -9.23 1.48
CA LEU A 34 9.07 -8.59 2.50
C LEU A 34 8.26 -8.33 3.77
N GLU A 35 7.12 -7.67 3.61
CA GLU A 35 6.28 -7.22 4.72
C GLU A 35 4.80 -7.30 4.33
N ALA A 36 3.94 -7.71 5.26
CA ALA A 36 2.49 -7.64 5.09
C ALA A 36 1.87 -7.10 6.38
N GLN A 37 1.09 -6.02 6.26
CA GLN A 37 0.43 -5.38 7.39
C GLN A 37 -1.05 -5.11 7.10
N GLN A 38 -1.82 -5.03 8.19
CA GLN A 38 -3.20 -4.56 8.17
C GLN A 38 -3.33 -3.34 9.07
N PHE A 39 -4.03 -2.33 8.58
CA PHE A 39 -4.28 -1.06 9.25
C PHE A 39 -5.77 -0.87 9.45
N ARG A 40 -6.11 -0.21 10.55
CA ARG A 40 -7.51 0.16 10.88
C ARG A 40 -7.87 1.53 10.34
N SER A 41 -6.88 2.35 9.98
CA SER A 41 -7.08 3.70 9.48
C SER A 41 -6.08 4.10 8.41
N GLU A 42 -6.45 5.08 7.59
CA GLU A 42 -5.54 5.67 6.60
C GLU A 42 -4.34 6.38 7.25
N ARG A 43 -4.50 6.89 8.48
CA ARG A 43 -3.40 7.52 9.22
C ARG A 43 -2.29 6.53 9.53
N GLU A 44 -2.65 5.33 10.01
CA GLU A 44 -1.68 4.26 10.28
C GLU A 44 -0.98 3.83 8.99
N LEU A 45 -1.74 3.68 7.89
CA LEU A 45 -1.16 3.40 6.58
C LEU A 45 -0.15 4.48 6.15
N ARG A 46 -0.51 5.76 6.23
CA ARG A 46 0.37 6.88 5.84
C ARG A 46 1.69 6.87 6.62
N GLN A 47 1.63 6.61 7.92
CA GLN A 47 2.83 6.51 8.76
C GLN A 47 3.72 5.35 8.30
N TRP A 48 3.15 4.16 8.08
CA TRP A 48 3.89 3.02 7.57
C TRP A 48 4.48 3.30 6.17
N LEU A 49 3.72 3.93 5.26
CA LEU A 49 4.21 4.31 3.93
C LEU A 49 5.38 5.28 4.01
N ALA A 50 5.39 6.22 4.96
CA ALA A 50 6.52 7.12 5.17
C ALA A 50 7.78 6.36 5.60
N GLU A 51 7.64 5.34 6.45
CA GLU A 51 8.75 4.46 6.84
C GLU A 51 9.27 3.65 5.64
N ILE A 52 8.37 3.13 4.79
CA ILE A 52 8.74 2.43 3.55
C ILE A 52 9.46 3.37 2.58
N ALA A 53 8.96 4.60 2.38
CA ALA A 53 9.59 5.60 1.54
C ALA A 53 10.98 6.04 2.04
N ALA A 54 11.19 6.04 3.37
CA ALA A 54 12.51 6.30 3.95
C ALA A 54 13.48 5.12 3.77
N LYS A 55 12.98 3.88 3.79
CA LYS A 55 13.77 2.64 3.70
C LYS A 55 14.10 2.24 2.27
N TYR A 56 13.18 2.42 1.33
CA TYR A 56 13.29 1.97 -0.05
C TYR A 56 13.23 3.16 -1.01
N LYS A 57 14.18 3.22 -1.96
CA LYS A 57 14.26 4.30 -2.96
C LYS A 57 13.50 4.04 -4.24
N ASP A 58 13.20 2.77 -4.54
CA ASP A 58 12.60 2.34 -5.79
C ASP A 58 11.34 1.54 -5.46
N ILE A 59 10.21 2.23 -5.40
CA ILE A 59 8.91 1.70 -4.99
C ILE A 59 7.95 1.81 -6.16
N ALA A 60 7.59 0.68 -6.73
CA ALA A 60 6.47 0.59 -7.68
C ALA A 60 5.17 0.34 -6.90
N VAL A 61 4.09 1.02 -7.28
CA VAL A 61 2.76 0.77 -6.70
C VAL A 61 1.93 -0.04 -7.69
N ARG A 62 1.36 -1.17 -7.23
CA ARG A 62 0.37 -1.94 -7.99
C ARG A 62 -0.98 -1.25 -7.89
N TRP A 63 -1.28 -0.40 -8.87
CA TRP A 63 -2.59 0.24 -8.99
C TRP A 63 -3.65 -0.73 -9.50
N THR A 64 -4.33 -1.42 -8.59
CA THR A 64 -5.50 -2.24 -8.93
C THR A 64 -6.69 -1.33 -9.23
N GLU A 65 -7.64 -1.80 -10.04
CA GLU A 65 -8.88 -1.05 -10.32
C GLU A 65 -9.65 -0.71 -9.05
N LYS A 66 -9.60 -1.60 -8.05
CA LYS A 66 -10.19 -1.38 -6.73
C LYS A 66 -9.49 -0.25 -5.96
N LEU A 67 -8.16 -0.22 -5.95
CA LEU A 67 -7.40 0.87 -5.33
C LEU A 67 -7.69 2.21 -6.04
N LYS A 68 -7.73 2.22 -7.38
CA LYS A 68 -8.06 3.42 -8.16
C LYS A 68 -9.49 3.93 -7.90
N ALA A 69 -10.45 3.02 -7.76
CA ALA A 69 -11.83 3.36 -7.45
C ALA A 69 -11.97 4.00 -6.05
N GLU A 70 -11.14 3.58 -5.10
CA GLU A 70 -11.05 4.18 -3.77
C GLU A 70 -10.19 5.45 -3.76
N LYS A 71 -10.73 6.54 -4.30
CA LYS A 71 -10.09 7.87 -4.34
C LYS A 71 -9.35 8.29 -3.06
N PRO A 72 -9.92 8.19 -1.84
CA PRO A 72 -9.21 8.61 -0.63
C PRO A 72 -7.97 7.74 -0.35
N LEU A 73 -8.06 6.43 -0.57
CA LEU A 73 -6.96 5.50 -0.37
C LEU A 73 -5.88 5.66 -1.45
N ALA A 74 -6.28 5.80 -2.71
CA ALA A 74 -5.37 6.09 -3.81
C ALA A 74 -4.59 7.38 -3.58
N ALA A 75 -5.27 8.46 -3.17
CA ALA A 75 -4.64 9.73 -2.84
C ALA A 75 -3.66 9.57 -1.67
N ALA A 76 -4.04 8.86 -0.61
CA ALA A 76 -3.15 8.61 0.53
C ALA A 76 -1.86 7.87 0.13
N VAL A 77 -1.95 6.88 -0.76
CA VAL A 77 -0.79 6.13 -1.27
C VAL A 77 0.07 7.02 -2.18
N ALA A 78 -0.56 7.74 -3.11
CA ALA A 78 0.11 8.65 -4.04
C ALA A 78 0.88 9.77 -3.31
N GLU A 79 0.23 10.45 -2.36
CA GLU A 79 0.82 11.52 -1.56
C GLU A 79 1.99 11.02 -0.70
N SER A 80 1.83 9.88 -0.04
CA SER A 80 2.86 9.36 0.89
C SER A 80 4.13 8.91 0.16
N LEU A 81 4.01 8.46 -1.09
CA LEU A 81 5.13 7.96 -1.90
C LEU A 81 5.60 8.96 -2.96
N GLY A 82 4.92 10.09 -3.14
CA GLY A 82 5.24 11.08 -4.18
C GLY A 82 5.04 10.56 -5.60
N VAL A 83 4.08 9.65 -5.81
CA VAL A 83 3.82 9.02 -7.11
C VAL A 83 2.47 9.48 -7.68
N ALA A 84 2.35 9.52 -9.01
CA ALA A 84 1.08 9.84 -9.66
C ALA A 84 0.14 8.62 -9.69
N ILE A 85 -1.16 8.88 -9.57
CA ILE A 85 -2.21 7.87 -9.84
C ILE A 85 -2.36 7.77 -11.36
N PRO A 86 -2.20 6.58 -11.97
CA PRO A 86 -2.32 6.37 -13.41
C PRO A 86 -3.76 6.21 -13.91
#